data_AF-A0A2R5ERL1-F1
#
_entry.id   AF-A0A2R5ERL1-F1
#
_cell.length_a   1.000
_cell.length_b   1.000
_cell.length_c   1.000
_cell.angle_alpha   90.00
_cell.angle_beta   90.00
_cell.angle_gamma   90.00
#
_symmetry.space_group_name_H-M   'P 1'
#
loop_
_entity.id
_entity.type
_entity.pdbx_description
1 polymer ?
#
loop_
_entity_poly.entity_id
_entity_poly.type
_entity_poly.pdbx_seq_one_letter_code
_entity_poly.pdbx_strand_id
1 'polypeptide(L)'
;MKRDSLRTLELLSVEDKQGRYVIRISVDAGSEANEPRELELQLDELTYQGLGRLAPLSTGRARLSPYAQYDPFKLTYLSSIVKIGKHGGESYYFDCSAEYASMLESLRGGELPGTEAEDACSLPSAAVMEKASSSLSFEAMAAKVGAVIRVSSIRLRSYLPVNMRRYALKSLRLFMLTCMLLLAWFELEGQIYIDDAKALSEHQTVLSEGTGSEVLGAGAASGHASLTEGSSGAASLAAGGAEGDGSTGADFTTKQGKSESAETGDDSSETTDLSATAPGSANSDNLSNEGAQASIATELEHVEVITLNPGSTVYSLPKGYVALTFDDGPSDYTKAIVDLLRERGVAGTFLFIGRNADRYTVEAAYAAEQGMAVGNHSWDHSNLTTKEMDDISVNIAKANEVIGKHSDTLVSVFRPPYGALNDDMAIAAEELGMKMLMWNRDPKDWQAASSKEIIRYFKTIDASGGIYVMHEKKATLDALPDIIDYLLEQDLKFAVFQ
;
A
#
# COMPACT_ATOMS: atom_id res chain seq x y z
N MET A 1 30.20 7.82 -4.89
CA MET A 1 29.64 9.14 -4.48
C MET A 1 30.16 9.49 -3.10
N LYS A 2 30.25 10.79 -2.75
CA LYS A 2 30.52 11.18 -1.35
C LYS A 2 29.32 10.74 -0.49
N ARG A 3 29.59 10.29 0.75
CA ARG A 3 28.54 10.14 1.75
C ARG A 3 28.16 11.54 2.21
N ASP A 4 26.98 12.02 1.83
CA ASP A 4 26.44 13.24 2.43
C ASP A 4 26.23 12.99 3.92
N SER A 5 26.78 13.86 4.76
CA SER A 5 26.55 13.83 6.19
C SER A 5 25.06 14.07 6.44
N LEU A 6 24.40 13.08 7.06
CA LEU A 6 22.98 13.15 7.41
C LEU A 6 22.70 14.41 8.23
N ARG A 7 22.12 15.41 7.58
CA ARG A 7 21.65 16.64 8.25
C ARG A 7 20.43 16.29 9.07
N THR A 8 20.51 16.50 10.38
CA THR A 8 19.33 16.31 11.24
C THR A 8 18.52 17.58 11.25
N LEU A 9 17.25 17.49 10.86
CA LEU A 9 16.27 18.58 10.94
C LEU A 9 15.45 18.41 12.22
N GLU A 10 15.62 19.28 13.20
CA GLU A 10 14.86 19.28 14.46
C GLU A 10 13.82 20.41 14.46
N LEU A 11 12.56 20.07 14.77
CA LEU A 11 11.46 21.04 14.82
C LEU A 11 11.53 21.87 16.11
N LEU A 12 11.49 23.20 15.97
CA LEU A 12 11.47 24.14 17.10
C LEU A 12 10.06 24.68 17.33
N SER A 13 9.41 25.23 16.29
CA SER A 13 8.01 25.68 16.36
C SER A 13 7.33 25.67 14.99
N VAL A 14 5.99 25.67 15.01
CA VAL A 14 5.13 25.99 13.85
C VAL A 14 4.16 27.08 14.32
N GLU A 15 4.10 28.19 13.62
CA GLU A 15 3.40 29.41 14.02
C GLU A 15 2.58 29.99 12.85
N ASP A 16 1.40 30.54 13.14
CA ASP A 16 0.69 31.46 12.24
C ASP A 16 1.01 32.90 12.67
N LYS A 17 1.73 33.62 11.82
CA LYS A 17 2.04 35.04 11.98
C LYS A 17 1.19 35.85 11.01
N GLN A 18 -0.05 36.14 11.39
CA GLN A 18 -0.97 37.03 10.65
C GLN A 18 -1.23 36.58 9.20
N GLY A 19 -1.48 35.27 8.98
CA GLY A 19 -1.70 34.71 7.64
C GLY A 19 -0.42 34.32 6.91
N ARG A 20 0.74 34.40 7.57
CA ARG A 20 1.97 33.72 7.14
C ARG A 20 2.23 32.53 8.05
N TYR A 21 2.09 31.33 7.50
CA TYR A 21 2.49 30.10 8.18
C TYR A 21 4.01 29.97 8.17
N VAL A 22 4.57 29.67 9.32
CA VAL A 22 6.02 29.68 9.55
C VAL A 22 6.44 28.43 10.32
N ILE A 23 7.51 27.78 9.86
CA ILE A 23 8.17 26.70 10.57
C ILE A 23 9.57 27.15 10.98
N ARG A 24 9.93 26.89 12.24
CA ARG A 24 11.30 27.06 12.73
C ARG A 24 11.95 25.70 12.91
N ILE A 25 13.09 25.49 12.29
CA ILE A 25 13.86 24.24 12.37
C ILE A 25 15.31 24.53 12.74
N SER A 26 15.90 23.63 13.52
CA SER A 26 17.35 23.57 13.73
C SER A 26 17.94 22.56 12.74
N VAL A 27 19.01 22.96 12.04
CA VAL A 27 19.75 22.11 11.10
C VAL A 27 21.13 21.81 11.67
N ASP A 28 21.35 20.55 12.03
CA ASP A 28 22.66 20.05 12.44
C ASP A 28 23.46 19.58 11.21
N ALA A 29 24.66 20.14 11.03
CA ALA A 29 25.57 19.83 9.94
C ALA A 29 26.65 18.83 10.42
N GLY A 30 26.25 17.55 10.53
CA GLY A 30 26.92 16.42 11.19
C GLY A 30 28.45 16.34 11.11
N SER A 31 29.12 17.21 11.87
CA SER A 31 30.55 17.26 12.16
C SER A 31 30.70 18.05 13.47
N GLU A 32 31.60 17.62 14.36
CA GLU A 32 31.71 18.09 15.75
C GLU A 32 32.18 19.56 15.93
N ALA A 33 32.10 20.39 14.87
CA ALA A 33 32.69 21.73 14.80
C ALA A 33 31.75 22.82 14.24
N ASN A 34 30.49 22.52 13.91
CA ASN A 34 29.50 23.54 13.52
C ASN A 34 28.39 23.63 14.57
N GLU A 35 28.10 24.85 15.03
CA GLU A 35 26.92 25.09 15.87
C GLU A 35 25.64 24.86 15.05
N PRO A 36 24.58 24.27 15.66
CA PRO A 36 23.31 24.05 14.99
C PRO A 36 22.71 25.39 14.53
N ARG A 37 22.27 25.45 13.27
CA ARG A 37 21.70 26.69 12.70
C ARG A 37 20.18 26.64 12.73
N GLU A 38 19.58 27.60 13.43
CA GLU A 38 18.14 27.84 13.37
C GLU A 38 17.77 28.54 12.06
N LEU A 39 16.72 28.05 11.39
CA LEU A 39 16.16 28.62 10.18
C LEU A 39 14.66 28.88 10.41
N GLU A 40 14.20 30.05 9.98
CA GLU A 40 12.77 30.36 9.87
C GLU A 40 12.36 30.25 8.39
N LEU A 41 11.42 29.36 8.09
CA LEU A 41 10.97 29.05 6.73
C LEU A 41 9.46 29.29 6.62
N GLN A 42 9.01 29.77 5.46
CA GLN A 42 7.59 29.97 5.20
C GLN A 42 6.96 28.66 4.71
N LEU A 43 5.81 28.31 5.28
CA LEU A 43 4.97 27.21 4.82
C LEU A 43 3.81 27.73 3.97
N ASP A 44 3.33 26.86 3.09
CA ASP A 44 2.00 26.94 2.49
C ASP A 44 0.93 26.42 3.47
N GLU A 45 -0.34 26.69 3.14
CA GLU A 45 -1.49 26.32 3.98
C GLU A 45 -1.68 24.79 4.10
N LEU A 46 -1.48 24.03 3.01
CA LEU A 46 -1.67 22.58 3.01
C LEU A 46 -0.69 21.91 3.97
N THR A 47 0.60 22.27 3.88
CA THR A 47 1.66 21.76 4.75
C THR A 47 1.47 22.20 6.20
N TYR A 48 1.06 23.45 6.44
CA TYR A 48 0.74 23.94 7.79
C TYR A 48 -0.42 23.16 8.43
N GLN A 49 -1.53 22.95 7.69
CA GLN A 49 -2.65 22.13 8.16
C GLN A 49 -2.24 20.67 8.37
N GLY A 50 -1.38 20.11 7.50
CA GLY A 50 -0.81 18.76 7.63
C GLY A 50 -0.05 18.58 8.94
N LEU A 51 0.87 19.49 9.25
CA LEU A 51 1.59 19.52 10.53
C LEU A 51 0.67 19.80 11.73
N GLY A 52 -0.33 20.68 11.57
CA GLY A 52 -1.31 21.02 12.61
C GLY A 52 -2.14 19.82 13.07
N ARG A 53 -2.48 18.89 12.17
CA ARG A 53 -3.17 17.63 12.50
C ARG A 53 -2.33 16.68 13.36
N LEU A 54 -1.01 16.86 13.42
CA LEU A 54 -0.09 16.07 14.24
C LEU A 54 0.12 16.68 15.65
N ALA A 55 -0.60 17.75 16.01
CA ALA A 55 -0.50 18.40 17.31
C ALA A 55 -1.04 17.53 18.48
N PRO A 56 -0.52 17.68 19.71
CA PRO A 56 0.57 18.56 20.09
C PRO A 56 1.94 18.06 19.60
N LEU A 57 2.74 19.01 19.10
CA LEU A 57 4.16 18.83 18.76
C LEU A 57 5.08 19.26 19.91
N SER A 58 4.52 19.77 21.01
CA SER A 58 5.20 20.46 22.11
C SER A 58 5.72 19.56 23.25
N THR A 59 5.59 18.23 23.15
CA THR A 59 5.82 17.28 24.26
C THR A 59 7.12 16.50 24.18
N GLY A 60 7.98 16.76 23.19
CA GLY A 60 9.29 16.10 23.04
C GLY A 60 10.10 16.67 21.88
N ARG A 61 11.31 16.15 21.68
CA ARG A 61 12.13 16.49 20.51
C ARG A 61 11.52 15.82 19.26
N ALA A 62 11.24 16.60 18.22
CA ALA A 62 10.66 16.07 16.99
C ALA A 62 11.61 16.31 15.81
N ARG A 63 11.91 15.26 15.04
CA ARG A 63 12.80 15.33 13.87
C ARG A 63 12.01 15.23 12.58
N LEU A 64 12.20 16.17 11.66
CA LEU A 64 11.59 16.07 10.34
C LEU A 64 12.46 15.19 9.43
N SER A 65 11.81 14.41 8.56
CA SER A 65 12.50 13.76 7.45
C SER A 65 12.99 14.82 6.45
N PRO A 66 14.27 14.80 6.01
CA PRO A 66 14.75 15.61 4.88
C PRO A 66 14.33 15.03 3.51
N TYR A 67 13.42 14.05 3.50
CA TYR A 67 12.86 13.41 2.32
C TYR A 67 11.33 13.45 2.39
N ALA A 68 10.71 14.02 1.36
CA ALA A 68 9.30 13.86 1.04
C ALA A 68 9.15 12.95 -0.19
N GLN A 69 8.10 12.15 -0.24
CA GLN A 69 7.79 11.23 -1.34
C GLN A 69 6.52 11.68 -2.05
N TYR A 70 6.43 11.50 -3.37
CA TYR A 70 5.21 11.85 -4.11
C TYR A 70 4.19 10.71 -4.02
N ASP A 71 2.97 11.01 -3.58
CA ASP A 71 1.81 10.11 -3.56
C ASP A 71 0.98 10.31 -4.85
N PRO A 72 1.00 9.34 -5.80
CA PRO A 72 0.30 9.44 -7.06
C PRO A 72 -1.23 9.23 -6.94
N PHE A 73 -1.73 8.72 -5.81
CA PHE A 73 -3.16 8.51 -5.57
C PHE A 73 -3.82 9.76 -5.01
N LYS A 74 -3.14 10.44 -4.08
CA LYS A 74 -3.57 11.75 -3.55
C LYS A 74 -3.15 12.94 -4.43
N LEU A 75 -2.23 12.73 -5.38
CA LEU A 75 -1.59 13.77 -6.20
C LEU A 75 -0.90 14.86 -5.35
N THR A 76 -0.29 14.46 -4.23
CA THR A 76 0.34 15.34 -3.24
C THR A 76 1.67 14.76 -2.76
N TYR A 77 2.48 15.50 -2.01
CA TYR A 77 3.67 14.95 -1.37
C TYR A 77 3.34 14.46 0.04
N LEU A 78 4.05 13.44 0.49
CA LEU A 78 3.98 12.87 1.83
C LEU A 78 5.33 13.07 2.52
N SER A 79 5.33 13.74 3.67
CA SER A 79 6.50 13.92 4.52
C SER A 79 6.27 13.26 5.87
N SER A 80 7.35 13.01 6.62
CA SER A 80 7.27 12.39 7.94
C SER A 80 8.01 13.17 9.02
N ILE A 81 7.56 12.99 10.26
CA ILE A 81 8.13 13.56 11.47
C ILE A 81 8.22 12.48 12.56
N VAL A 82 9.39 12.35 13.18
CA VAL A 82 9.65 11.37 14.24
C VAL A 82 9.64 12.09 15.59
N LYS A 83 8.64 11.80 16.43
CA LYS A 83 8.56 12.30 17.80
C LYS A 83 9.39 11.41 18.72
N ILE A 84 10.42 11.96 19.37
CA ILE A 84 11.29 11.24 20.30
C ILE A 84 10.73 11.37 21.71
N GLY A 85 10.03 10.33 22.16
CA GLY A 85 9.51 10.21 23.52
C GLY A 85 10.49 9.53 24.49
N LYS A 86 10.04 9.28 25.73
CA LYS A 86 10.83 8.58 26.76
C LYS A 86 11.04 7.08 26.49
N HIS A 87 10.25 6.48 25.60
CA HIS A 87 10.21 5.04 25.34
C HIS A 87 10.57 4.64 23.90
N GLY A 88 10.90 5.60 23.04
CA GLY A 88 11.19 5.35 21.63
C GLY A 88 10.92 6.56 20.74
N GLY A 89 11.19 6.43 19.44
CA GLY A 89 10.77 7.37 18.41
C GLY A 89 9.53 6.86 17.68
N GLU A 90 8.48 7.68 17.59
CA GLU A 90 7.26 7.37 16.85
C GLU A 90 7.22 8.19 15.55
N SER A 91 7.02 7.52 14.41
CA SER A 91 6.94 8.16 13.09
C SER A 91 5.50 8.51 12.73
N TYR A 92 5.27 9.78 12.39
CA TYR A 92 4.01 10.32 11.91
C TYR A 92 4.17 10.82 10.48
N TYR A 93 3.13 10.73 9.66
CA TYR A 93 3.12 11.17 8.27
C TYR A 93 2.10 12.29 8.06
N PHE A 94 2.40 13.23 7.17
CA PHE A 94 1.50 14.32 6.80
C PHE A 94 1.63 14.65 5.32
N ASP A 95 0.49 15.01 4.72
CA ASP A 95 0.43 15.52 3.35
C ASP A 95 1.05 16.93 3.31
N CYS A 96 1.87 17.21 2.30
CA CYS A 96 2.60 18.45 2.12
C CYS A 96 2.69 18.87 0.65
N SER A 97 3.07 20.13 0.42
CA SER A 97 3.16 20.74 -0.91
C SER A 97 4.42 20.35 -1.69
N ALA A 98 4.40 20.60 -3.00
CA ALA A 98 5.57 20.44 -3.87
C ALA A 98 6.65 21.48 -3.55
N GLU A 99 6.25 22.66 -3.12
CA GLU A 99 7.08 23.76 -2.66
C GLU A 99 7.86 23.36 -1.39
N TYR A 100 7.18 22.75 -0.42
CA TYR A 100 7.80 22.22 0.80
C TYR A 100 8.75 21.06 0.50
N ALA A 101 8.35 20.13 -0.38
CA ALA A 101 9.22 19.04 -0.81
C ALA A 101 10.52 19.58 -1.47
N SER A 102 10.39 20.57 -2.38
CA SER A 102 11.53 21.22 -3.04
C SER A 102 12.44 21.94 -2.05
N MET A 103 11.86 22.61 -1.04
CA MET A 103 12.60 23.29 0.03
C MET A 103 13.46 22.30 0.85
N LEU A 104 12.94 21.11 1.18
CA LEU A 104 13.72 20.06 1.84
C LEU A 104 14.90 19.58 0.96
N GLU A 105 14.73 19.57 -0.36
CA GLU A 105 15.81 19.19 -1.29
C GLU A 105 16.96 20.22 -1.30
N SER A 106 16.66 21.52 -1.29
CA SER A 106 17.68 22.59 -1.16
C SER A 106 18.42 22.52 0.18
N LEU A 107 17.69 22.30 1.28
CA LEU A 107 18.28 22.14 2.62
C LEU A 107 19.20 20.91 2.71
N ARG A 108 18.88 19.84 1.99
CA ARG A 108 19.71 18.64 1.83
C ARG A 108 20.95 18.94 0.96
N GLY A 109 20.77 19.63 -0.17
CA GLY A 109 21.83 19.98 -1.13
C GLY A 109 22.86 20.98 -0.64
N GLY A 110 22.57 21.74 0.42
CA GLY A 110 23.49 22.70 1.02
C GLY A 110 23.16 24.16 0.80
N GLU A 111 22.13 24.44 -0.01
CA GLU A 111 21.61 25.77 -0.26
C GLU A 111 20.72 26.19 0.92
N LEU A 112 21.34 26.82 1.91
CA LEU A 112 20.62 27.51 2.97
C LEU A 112 20.10 28.84 2.43
N PRO A 113 18.81 29.20 2.62
CA PRO A 113 18.33 30.53 2.27
C PRO A 113 19.13 31.58 3.05
N GLY A 114 19.70 32.54 2.32
CA GLY A 114 20.56 33.55 2.89
C GLY A 114 19.82 34.44 3.89
N THR A 115 20.50 34.83 4.97
CA THR A 115 20.01 35.81 5.94
C THR A 115 20.08 37.23 5.39
N GLU A 116 19.31 37.51 4.34
CA GLU A 116 18.93 38.88 3.96
C GLU A 116 17.43 38.93 3.70
N ALA A 117 16.70 39.33 4.74
CA ALA A 117 15.35 39.83 4.58
C ALA A 117 15.45 41.30 4.13
N GLU A 118 15.44 41.55 2.82
CA GLU A 118 14.89 42.77 2.21
C GLU A 118 14.73 42.61 0.68
N ASP A 119 13.72 43.28 0.12
CA ASP A 119 13.45 43.51 -1.31
C ASP A 119 13.43 42.33 -2.32
N ALA A 120 12.26 41.68 -2.42
CA ALA A 120 11.78 41.06 -3.66
C ALA A 120 10.24 41.17 -3.83
N CYS A 121 9.68 42.35 -3.60
CA CYS A 121 8.26 42.61 -3.90
C CYS A 121 8.07 42.98 -5.38
N SER A 122 7.70 42.00 -6.21
CA SER A 122 7.15 42.25 -7.55
C SER A 122 6.01 41.29 -7.85
N LEU A 123 4.78 41.74 -7.60
CA LEU A 123 3.56 41.04 -7.98
C LEU A 123 3.50 40.85 -9.52
N PRO A 124 3.08 39.68 -10.03
CA PRO A 124 2.78 39.56 -11.46
C PRO A 124 1.57 40.42 -11.80
N SER A 125 1.71 41.23 -12.85
CA SER A 125 0.69 42.18 -13.31
C SER A 125 -0.64 41.50 -13.68
N ALA A 126 -1.75 42.24 -13.54
CA ALA A 126 -3.14 41.80 -13.68
C ALA A 126 -3.53 41.16 -15.05
N ALA A 127 -2.61 41.10 -16.02
CA ALA A 127 -2.83 40.53 -17.35
C ALA A 127 -3.02 38.99 -17.39
N VAL A 128 -2.79 38.27 -16.27
CA VAL A 128 -2.91 36.80 -16.23
C VAL A 128 -4.33 36.34 -15.85
N MET A 129 -5.10 37.12 -15.08
CA MET A 129 -6.45 36.72 -14.66
C MET A 129 -7.54 36.90 -15.73
N GLU A 130 -7.33 37.79 -16.71
CA GLU A 130 -8.35 38.06 -17.75
C GLU A 130 -8.50 36.92 -18.78
N LYS A 131 -7.54 35.99 -18.85
CA LYS A 131 -7.55 34.89 -19.84
C LYS A 131 -8.24 33.60 -19.38
N ALA A 132 -8.72 33.56 -18.13
CA ALA A 132 -9.39 32.39 -17.55
C ALA A 132 -10.94 32.45 -17.62
N SER A 133 -11.53 33.63 -17.83
CA SER A 133 -12.98 33.86 -17.70
C SER A 133 -13.80 33.67 -18.99
N SER A 134 -13.16 33.51 -20.15
CA SER A 134 -13.82 33.67 -21.46
C SER A 134 -14.03 32.38 -22.30
N SER A 135 -13.94 31.18 -21.71
CA SER A 135 -14.08 29.93 -22.51
C SER A 135 -14.83 28.74 -21.86
N LEU A 136 -15.87 29.02 -21.08
CA LEU A 136 -16.83 28.00 -20.62
C LEU A 136 -18.29 28.41 -20.93
N SER A 137 -18.65 28.46 -22.21
CA SER A 137 -20.08 28.46 -22.58
C SER A 137 -20.68 27.06 -22.34
N PHE A 138 -21.91 27.04 -21.84
CA PHE A 138 -22.63 25.80 -21.47
C PHE A 138 -22.72 24.80 -22.64
N GLU A 139 -22.87 25.29 -23.88
CA GLU A 139 -22.86 24.47 -25.10
C GLU A 139 -21.52 23.75 -25.33
N ALA A 140 -20.38 24.40 -25.07
CA ALA A 140 -19.06 23.79 -25.25
C ALA A 140 -18.79 22.68 -24.21
N MET A 141 -19.31 22.86 -22.99
CA MET A 141 -19.21 21.86 -21.93
C MET A 141 -20.15 20.66 -22.20
N ALA A 142 -21.39 20.92 -22.61
CA ALA A 142 -22.34 19.89 -23.02
C ALA A 142 -21.83 19.07 -24.23
N ALA A 143 -21.21 19.73 -25.23
CA ALA A 143 -20.61 19.06 -26.38
C ALA A 143 -19.43 18.16 -25.98
N LYS A 144 -18.54 18.62 -25.09
CA LYS A 144 -17.42 17.81 -24.56
C LYS A 144 -17.92 16.61 -23.75
N VAL A 145 -18.90 16.79 -22.87
CA VAL A 145 -19.51 15.68 -22.10
C VAL A 145 -20.19 14.68 -23.04
N GLY A 146 -20.94 15.15 -24.05
CA GLY A 146 -21.53 14.28 -25.08
C GLY A 146 -20.50 13.49 -25.90
N ALA A 147 -19.35 14.09 -26.20
CA ALA A 147 -18.24 13.41 -26.87
C ALA A 147 -17.60 12.33 -25.98
N VAL A 148 -17.32 12.64 -24.71
CA VAL A 148 -16.81 11.66 -23.72
C VAL A 148 -17.79 10.49 -23.55
N ILE A 149 -19.09 10.75 -23.46
CA ILE A 149 -20.13 9.70 -23.40
C ILE A 149 -20.12 8.84 -24.67
N ARG A 150 -19.96 9.42 -25.87
CA ARG A 150 -19.83 8.66 -27.13
C ARG A 150 -18.60 7.76 -27.11
N VAL A 151 -17.42 8.28 -26.79
CA VAL A 151 -16.17 7.49 -26.76
C VAL A 151 -16.22 6.37 -25.70
N SER A 152 -16.71 6.68 -24.50
CA SER A 152 -16.88 5.68 -23.44
C SER A 152 -17.92 4.61 -23.78
N SER A 153 -19.04 4.97 -24.43
CA SER A 153 -20.06 3.99 -24.85
C SER A 153 -19.60 3.05 -25.97
N ILE A 154 -18.58 3.44 -26.73
CA ILE A 154 -17.92 2.61 -27.74
C ILE A 154 -16.89 1.67 -27.07
N ARG A 155 -16.09 2.14 -26.11
CA ARG A 155 -15.12 1.29 -25.37
C ARG A 155 -15.76 0.32 -24.36
N LEU A 156 -16.88 0.66 -23.72
CA LEU A 156 -17.64 -0.27 -22.87
C LEU A 156 -18.31 -1.43 -23.64
N ARG A 157 -18.16 -1.50 -24.97
CA ARG A 157 -18.81 -2.53 -25.80
C ARG A 157 -18.05 -3.86 -25.86
N SER A 158 -16.80 -3.92 -25.39
CA SER A 158 -15.90 -5.08 -25.54
C SER A 158 -15.50 -5.81 -24.26
N TYR A 159 -15.90 -5.35 -23.07
CA TYR A 159 -15.36 -5.86 -21.78
C TYR A 159 -16.40 -6.20 -20.68
N LEU A 160 -17.71 -6.14 -20.94
CA LEU A 160 -18.74 -6.41 -19.92
C LEU A 160 -19.87 -7.31 -20.43
N PRO A 161 -20.31 -8.33 -19.66
CA PRO A 161 -21.45 -9.17 -20.04
C PRO A 161 -22.76 -8.38 -20.07
N VAL A 162 -23.67 -8.81 -20.95
CA VAL A 162 -24.87 -8.06 -21.38
C VAL A 162 -25.77 -7.59 -20.23
N ASN A 163 -25.84 -8.35 -19.14
CA ASN A 163 -26.69 -8.03 -17.99
C ASN A 163 -26.12 -6.87 -17.15
N MET A 164 -24.82 -6.85 -16.83
CA MET A 164 -24.18 -5.75 -16.09
C MET A 164 -24.23 -4.43 -16.86
N ARG A 165 -24.17 -4.48 -18.20
CA ARG A 165 -24.24 -3.29 -19.05
C ARG A 165 -25.53 -2.48 -18.83
N ARG A 166 -26.65 -3.13 -18.50
CA ARG A 166 -27.93 -2.43 -18.20
C ARG A 166 -27.92 -1.74 -16.84
N TYR A 167 -27.15 -2.23 -15.87
CA TYR A 167 -27.02 -1.60 -14.56
C TYR A 167 -26.00 -0.46 -14.59
N ALA A 168 -24.79 -0.69 -15.12
CA ALA A 168 -23.75 0.34 -15.23
C ALA A 168 -24.24 1.61 -15.96
N LEU A 169 -24.99 1.47 -17.07
CA LEU A 169 -25.58 2.61 -17.79
C LEU A 169 -26.75 3.29 -17.06
N LYS A 170 -27.44 2.59 -16.14
CA LYS A 170 -28.45 3.20 -15.26
C LYS A 170 -27.79 3.94 -14.10
N SER A 171 -26.81 3.33 -13.44
CA SER A 171 -26.04 3.95 -12.35
C SER A 171 -25.31 5.20 -12.83
N LEU A 172 -24.64 5.16 -13.99
CA LEU A 172 -23.97 6.33 -14.57
C LEU A 172 -24.96 7.46 -14.92
N ARG A 173 -26.16 7.13 -15.42
CA ARG A 173 -27.20 8.13 -15.68
C ARG A 173 -27.75 8.74 -14.39
N LEU A 174 -27.93 7.94 -13.35
CA LEU A 174 -28.38 8.40 -12.04
C LEU A 174 -27.33 9.31 -11.40
N PHE A 175 -26.04 8.91 -11.45
CA PHE A 175 -24.90 9.70 -10.97
C PHE A 175 -24.79 11.05 -11.68
N MET A 176 -24.89 11.07 -13.02
CA MET A 176 -24.88 12.33 -13.78
C MET A 176 -26.09 13.22 -13.46
N LEU A 177 -27.27 12.63 -13.21
CA LEU A 177 -28.45 13.38 -12.78
C LEU A 177 -28.25 13.98 -11.37
N THR A 178 -27.67 13.23 -10.43
CA THR A 178 -27.36 13.75 -9.09
C THR A 178 -26.30 14.85 -9.13
N CYS A 179 -25.27 14.75 -9.98
CA CYS A 179 -24.30 15.82 -10.18
C CYS A 179 -24.93 17.07 -10.80
N MET A 180 -25.84 16.93 -11.77
CA MET A 180 -26.58 18.07 -12.32
C MET A 180 -27.51 18.73 -11.30
N LEU A 181 -28.18 17.94 -10.45
CA LEU A 181 -29.00 18.47 -9.35
C LEU A 181 -28.17 19.18 -8.28
N LEU A 182 -26.99 18.67 -7.94
CA LEU A 182 -26.05 19.32 -7.01
C LEU A 182 -25.48 20.62 -7.58
N LEU A 183 -25.15 20.67 -8.87
CA LEU A 183 -24.70 21.90 -9.53
C LEU A 183 -25.82 22.94 -9.60
N ALA A 184 -27.05 22.54 -9.97
CA ALA A 184 -28.20 23.43 -9.96
C ALA A 184 -28.55 23.93 -8.55
N TRP A 185 -28.36 23.10 -7.51
CA TRP A 185 -28.50 23.50 -6.12
C TRP A 185 -27.44 24.56 -5.73
N PHE A 186 -26.17 24.32 -6.07
CA PHE A 186 -25.09 25.28 -5.83
C PHE A 186 -25.27 26.61 -6.59
N GLU A 187 -25.81 26.60 -7.82
CA GLU A 187 -26.16 27.82 -8.55
C GLU A 187 -27.30 28.57 -7.86
N LEU A 188 -28.35 27.87 -7.39
CA LEU A 188 -29.48 28.48 -6.70
C LEU A 188 -29.05 29.12 -5.37
N GLU A 189 -28.25 28.40 -4.58
CA GLU A 189 -27.72 28.84 -3.30
C GLU A 189 -26.71 29.99 -3.49
N GLY A 190 -25.86 29.91 -4.52
CA GLY A 190 -24.97 31.01 -4.93
C GLY A 190 -25.71 32.28 -5.37
N GLN A 191 -26.84 32.16 -6.07
CA GLN A 191 -27.68 33.31 -6.40
C GLN A 191 -28.34 33.95 -5.18
N ILE A 192 -28.82 33.15 -4.22
CA ILE A 192 -29.34 33.65 -2.93
C ILE A 192 -28.27 34.47 -2.20
N TYR A 193 -27.03 33.96 -2.09
CA TYR A 193 -25.92 34.71 -1.47
C TYR A 193 -25.53 35.99 -2.21
N ILE A 194 -25.64 36.03 -3.55
CA ILE A 194 -25.34 37.23 -4.35
C ILE A 194 -26.45 38.29 -4.21
N ASP A 195 -27.71 37.88 -4.16
CA ASP A 195 -28.84 38.79 -4.01
C ASP A 195 -28.94 39.35 -2.58
N ASP A 196 -28.66 38.54 -1.54
CA ASP A 196 -28.52 39.02 -0.16
C ASP A 196 -27.34 40.00 -0.01
N ALA A 197 -26.19 39.71 -0.65
CA ALA A 197 -25.04 40.62 -0.64
C ALA A 197 -25.34 41.96 -1.34
N LYS A 198 -26.14 41.94 -2.42
CA LYS A 198 -26.65 43.17 -3.05
C LYS A 198 -27.60 43.94 -2.14
N ALA A 199 -28.59 43.26 -1.55
CA ALA A 199 -29.54 43.88 -0.64
C ALA A 199 -28.85 44.55 0.57
N LEU A 200 -27.81 43.90 1.12
CA LEU A 200 -26.94 44.48 2.15
C LEU A 200 -26.17 45.72 1.64
N SER A 201 -25.62 45.68 0.42
CA SER A 201 -24.92 46.83 -0.15
C SER A 201 -25.83 48.04 -0.41
N GLU A 202 -27.07 47.81 -0.85
CA GLU A 202 -28.09 48.86 -1.06
C GLU A 202 -28.60 49.45 0.26
N HIS A 203 -28.71 48.63 1.32
CA HIS A 203 -29.02 49.14 2.65
C HIS A 203 -27.88 50.00 3.25
N GLN A 204 -26.63 49.73 2.85
CA GLN A 204 -25.44 50.40 3.39
C GLN A 204 -25.16 51.74 2.68
N THR A 205 -25.48 51.87 1.39
CA THR A 205 -25.44 53.17 0.68
C THR A 205 -26.49 54.15 1.22
N VAL A 206 -27.73 53.70 1.46
CA VAL A 206 -28.82 54.53 2.01
C VAL A 206 -28.48 55.09 3.41
N LEU A 207 -27.71 54.36 4.22
CA LEU A 207 -27.21 54.84 5.52
C LEU A 207 -26.02 55.81 5.42
N SER A 208 -25.30 55.83 4.29
CA SER A 208 -24.16 56.72 4.06
C SER A 208 -24.55 58.09 3.49
N GLU A 209 -25.66 58.18 2.75
CA GLU A 209 -26.15 59.45 2.18
C GLU A 209 -27.02 60.27 3.17
N GLY A 210 -27.36 59.71 4.34
CA GLY A 210 -28.28 60.31 5.31
C GLY A 210 -27.69 61.33 6.31
N THR A 211 -26.37 61.57 6.32
CA THR A 211 -25.70 62.39 7.37
C THR A 211 -25.19 63.74 6.86
N GLY A 212 -26.13 64.55 6.33
CA GLY A 212 -25.87 65.86 5.72
C GLY A 212 -26.73 67.03 6.23
N SER A 213 -26.86 67.19 7.56
CA SER A 213 -27.27 68.41 8.29
C SER A 213 -28.17 69.46 7.58
N GLU A 214 -29.46 69.50 7.94
CA GLU A 214 -30.17 70.78 8.12
C GLU A 214 -30.90 70.84 9.47
N VAL A 215 -30.97 72.06 10.02
CA VAL A 215 -31.52 72.39 11.33
C VAL A 215 -32.89 73.05 11.14
N LEU A 216 -33.90 72.71 11.95
CA LEU A 216 -34.90 73.62 12.58
C LEU A 216 -36.13 72.87 13.13
N GLY A 217 -36.71 73.37 14.22
CA GLY A 217 -38.18 73.38 14.39
C GLY A 217 -38.85 72.36 15.33
N ALA A 218 -38.96 72.73 16.60
CA ALA A 218 -40.15 72.69 17.49
C ALA A 218 -41.31 71.66 17.32
N GLY A 219 -41.85 71.22 18.46
CA GLY A 219 -43.21 70.65 18.61
C GLY A 219 -43.22 69.13 18.77
N ALA A 220 -43.41 68.53 19.95
CA ALA A 220 -44.58 68.54 20.85
C ALA A 220 -45.69 67.51 20.50
N ALA A 221 -45.97 66.65 21.49
CA ALA A 221 -47.23 65.96 21.79
C ALA A 221 -47.71 64.76 20.95
N SER A 222 -48.03 63.68 21.69
CA SER A 222 -49.07 62.65 21.43
C SER A 222 -48.95 61.74 20.18
N GLY A 223 -49.31 60.46 20.24
CA GLY A 223 -49.69 59.62 21.39
C GLY A 223 -50.52 58.41 21.01
N HIS A 224 -50.72 57.50 21.98
CA HIS A 224 -51.80 56.49 22.08
C HIS A 224 -51.89 55.29 21.13
N ALA A 225 -52.50 54.23 21.71
CA ALA A 225 -53.07 53.00 21.14
C ALA A 225 -52.05 51.95 20.62
N SER A 226 -51.80 50.80 21.26
CA SER A 226 -52.59 49.90 22.13
C SER A 226 -53.50 48.90 21.39
N LEU A 227 -53.70 47.75 22.07
CA LEU A 227 -54.54 46.58 21.76
C LEU A 227 -53.89 45.56 20.82
N THR A 228 -53.56 44.32 21.25
CA THR A 228 -54.41 43.21 21.79
C THR A 228 -55.43 42.73 20.76
N GLU A 229 -55.77 41.45 20.59
CA GLU A 229 -55.55 40.16 21.30
C GLU A 229 -55.56 39.07 20.18
N GLY A 230 -55.24 37.77 20.34
CA GLY A 230 -55.22 36.89 21.50
C GLY A 230 -56.13 35.67 21.26
N SER A 231 -55.75 34.48 21.75
CA SER A 231 -56.56 33.22 21.75
C SER A 231 -56.87 32.60 20.37
N SER A 232 -57.14 31.30 20.18
CA SER A 232 -57.07 30.02 20.95
C SER A 232 -57.34 28.89 19.94
N GLY A 233 -57.02 27.60 20.10
CA GLY A 233 -56.49 26.82 21.23
C GLY A 233 -57.17 25.44 21.30
N ALA A 234 -56.47 24.41 21.83
CA ALA A 234 -56.99 23.08 22.25
C ALA A 234 -57.59 22.15 21.13
N ALA A 235 -57.71 20.82 21.27
CA ALA A 235 -57.30 19.81 22.27
C ALA A 235 -57.21 18.44 21.54
N SER A 236 -56.24 17.54 21.80
CA SER A 236 -56.15 16.55 22.90
C SER A 236 -57.22 15.45 22.92
N LEU A 237 -56.75 14.18 22.96
CA LEU A 237 -57.25 12.96 23.65
C LEU A 237 -56.81 11.71 22.82
N ALA A 238 -56.23 10.58 23.27
CA ALA A 238 -55.69 10.02 24.52
C ALA A 238 -56.29 8.61 24.84
N ALA A 239 -55.43 7.72 25.39
CA ALA A 239 -55.71 6.38 25.96
C ALA A 239 -56.15 5.22 25.01
N GLY A 240 -55.81 3.94 25.27
CA GLY A 240 -54.87 3.38 26.26
C GLY A 240 -55.07 1.86 26.56
N GLY A 241 -54.04 1.18 27.10
CA GLY A 241 -54.09 -0.13 27.81
C GLY A 241 -54.35 -1.41 26.96
N ALA A 242 -54.08 -2.65 27.42
CA ALA A 242 -53.34 -3.14 28.60
C ALA A 242 -52.99 -4.67 28.48
N GLU A 243 -51.89 -5.09 29.11
CA GLU A 243 -51.64 -6.27 30.01
C GLU A 243 -52.01 -7.75 29.68
N GLY A 244 -51.24 -8.68 30.32
CA GLY A 244 -51.42 -10.16 30.43
C GLY A 244 -50.34 -10.97 29.66
N ASP A 245 -49.39 -11.73 30.24
CA ASP A 245 -49.40 -12.78 31.31
C ASP A 245 -50.25 -14.02 30.93
N GLY A 246 -49.83 -15.30 31.04
CA GLY A 246 -48.60 -15.98 31.49
C GLY A 246 -48.81 -17.52 31.41
N SER A 247 -47.90 -18.36 31.95
CA SER A 247 -48.04 -19.86 32.10
C SER A 247 -48.00 -20.68 30.79
N THR A 248 -47.61 -21.96 30.63
CA THR A 248 -47.06 -23.13 31.41
C THR A 248 -46.40 -24.07 30.36
N GLY A 249 -45.48 -25.04 30.57
CA GLY A 249 -45.38 -26.12 31.58
C GLY A 249 -45.46 -27.51 30.89
N ALA A 250 -44.69 -28.51 31.36
CA ALA A 250 -44.47 -29.88 30.81
C ALA A 250 -43.56 -29.97 29.56
N ASP A 251 -42.48 -30.76 29.44
CA ASP A 251 -41.93 -31.96 30.14
C ASP A 251 -42.60 -33.32 29.85
N PHE A 252 -41.99 -34.14 28.97
CA PHE A 252 -41.96 -35.63 29.07
C PHE A 252 -40.94 -36.36 28.14
N THR A 253 -39.77 -36.71 28.70
CA THR A 253 -38.98 -37.97 28.61
C THR A 253 -38.91 -38.93 27.37
N THR A 254 -37.70 -39.52 27.18
CA THR A 254 -37.37 -40.87 26.58
C THR A 254 -37.53 -41.10 25.06
N LYS A 255 -36.75 -41.92 24.32
CA LYS A 255 -35.65 -42.91 24.56
C LYS A 255 -34.49 -42.63 23.55
N GLN A 256 -33.20 -42.81 23.81
CA GLN A 256 -32.42 -44.01 24.16
C GLN A 256 -32.36 -45.09 23.05
N GLY A 257 -31.17 -45.29 22.48
CA GLY A 257 -30.80 -46.39 21.58
C GLY A 257 -29.28 -46.61 21.62
N LYS A 258 -28.83 -47.81 22.02
CA LYS A 258 -27.44 -48.15 22.38
C LYS A 258 -27.07 -49.54 21.82
N SER A 259 -25.84 -49.69 21.34
CA SER A 259 -25.10 -50.94 21.07
C SER A 259 -23.64 -50.55 20.72
N GLU A 260 -22.52 -50.99 21.32
CA GLU A 260 -22.17 -52.18 22.14
C GLU A 260 -22.57 -53.53 21.49
N SER A 261 -21.75 -54.59 21.38
CA SER A 261 -20.32 -54.89 21.68
C SER A 261 -19.92 -56.16 20.84
N ALA A 262 -18.76 -56.83 20.88
CA ALA A 262 -17.52 -56.80 21.68
C ALA A 262 -16.32 -57.32 20.81
N GLU A 263 -15.07 -56.95 21.07
CA GLU A 263 -13.98 -57.74 21.71
C GLU A 263 -13.46 -59.03 21.03
N THR A 264 -12.13 -59.09 20.86
CA THR A 264 -11.13 -60.16 21.19
C THR A 264 -9.91 -59.99 20.25
N GLY A 265 -8.65 -60.13 20.65
CA GLY A 265 -8.02 -60.28 21.97
C GLY A 265 -6.59 -60.86 21.85
N ASP A 266 -5.63 -60.39 22.67
CA ASP A 266 -4.30 -61.01 22.94
C ASP A 266 -3.27 -61.15 21.77
N ASP A 267 -1.94 -61.24 21.97
CA ASP A 267 -1.04 -61.11 23.15
C ASP A 267 0.40 -60.78 22.67
N SER A 268 1.30 -60.54 23.62
CA SER A 268 2.77 -60.76 23.63
C SER A 268 3.70 -59.56 23.41
N SER A 269 4.30 -59.17 24.54
CA SER A 269 5.52 -58.39 24.66
C SER A 269 6.77 -59.27 24.50
N GLU A 270 7.92 -58.67 24.16
CA GLU A 270 9.11 -58.83 25.01
C GLU A 270 10.17 -57.75 24.76
N THR A 271 10.82 -57.33 25.84
CA THR A 271 11.98 -56.43 25.86
C THR A 271 13.24 -57.24 26.16
N THR A 272 14.35 -57.00 25.46
CA THR A 272 15.68 -57.33 26.00
C THR A 272 16.69 -56.21 25.75
N ASP A 273 17.52 -55.99 26.76
CA ASP A 273 18.58 -54.99 26.88
C ASP A 273 19.93 -55.72 26.84
N LEU A 274 20.91 -55.23 26.08
CA LEU A 274 22.30 -55.69 26.16
C LEU A 274 23.30 -54.55 25.89
N SER A 275 24.30 -54.50 26.76
CA SER A 275 25.31 -53.44 26.86
C SER A 275 26.70 -53.88 26.36
N ALA A 276 27.59 -52.88 26.18
CA ALA A 276 29.03 -52.99 25.93
C ALA A 276 29.43 -53.56 24.53
N THR A 277 30.58 -53.22 23.93
CA THR A 277 31.84 -52.71 24.51
C THR A 277 32.63 -51.90 23.47
N ALA A 278 33.41 -50.89 23.87
CA ALA A 278 34.50 -50.35 23.04
C ALA A 278 35.76 -51.23 23.17
N PRO A 279 36.65 -51.28 22.15
CA PRO A 279 37.95 -50.62 22.33
C PRO A 279 38.59 -50.10 21.02
N GLY A 280 39.69 -49.35 21.15
CA GLY A 280 40.74 -49.30 20.11
C GLY A 280 41.11 -47.91 19.58
N SER A 281 42.07 -47.26 20.23
CA SER A 281 42.79 -46.09 19.71
C SER A 281 43.99 -46.54 18.86
N ALA A 282 44.18 -45.94 17.67
CA ALA A 282 45.52 -45.67 17.10
C ALA A 282 45.45 -44.66 15.92
N ASN A 283 46.34 -43.67 15.97
CA ASN A 283 47.10 -42.98 14.90
C ASN A 283 46.97 -43.52 13.45
N SER A 284 47.10 -42.74 12.38
CA SER A 284 47.41 -41.30 12.18
C SER A 284 46.88 -40.90 10.76
N ASP A 285 46.77 -39.63 10.36
CA ASP A 285 47.88 -38.83 9.84
C ASP A 285 47.51 -37.35 9.65
N ASN A 286 48.56 -36.53 9.62
CA ASN A 286 48.51 -35.09 9.53
C ASN A 286 48.41 -34.62 8.07
N LEU A 287 47.24 -34.13 7.64
CA LEU A 287 47.10 -33.32 6.43
C LEU A 287 46.28 -32.06 6.71
N SER A 288 46.98 -30.94 6.72
CA SER A 288 46.43 -29.58 6.72
C SER A 288 45.52 -29.36 5.51
N ASN A 289 44.22 -29.26 5.73
CA ASN A 289 43.28 -28.91 4.67
C ASN A 289 43.22 -27.39 4.48
N GLU A 290 44.27 -26.83 3.87
CA GLU A 290 44.19 -25.54 3.18
C GLU A 290 43.28 -25.71 1.95
N GLY A 291 41.97 -25.59 2.15
CA GLY A 291 40.99 -25.90 1.10
C GLY A 291 39.59 -25.31 1.29
N ALA A 292 39.40 -24.38 2.25
CA ALA A 292 38.09 -23.85 2.62
C ALA A 292 37.98 -22.32 2.45
N GLN A 293 38.44 -21.78 1.32
CA GLN A 293 38.16 -20.40 0.90
C GLN A 293 38.45 -20.20 -0.60
N ALA A 294 37.55 -20.71 -1.45
CA ALA A 294 37.55 -20.45 -2.89
C ALA A 294 36.13 -20.52 -3.46
N SER A 295 35.17 -19.82 -2.84
CA SER A 295 33.91 -19.50 -3.50
C SER A 295 34.19 -18.50 -4.62
N ILE A 296 34.52 -19.02 -5.80
CA ILE A 296 34.54 -18.23 -7.03
C ILE A 296 33.13 -17.67 -7.19
N ALA A 297 32.98 -16.36 -7.04
CA ALA A 297 31.72 -15.69 -7.27
C ALA A 297 31.46 -15.67 -8.78
N THR A 298 30.90 -16.75 -9.33
CA THR A 298 30.43 -16.80 -10.71
C THR A 298 29.50 -15.61 -10.93
N GLU A 299 29.78 -14.79 -11.94
CA GLU A 299 28.91 -13.66 -12.28
C GLU A 299 27.60 -14.21 -12.87
N LEU A 300 26.47 -13.52 -12.69
CA LEU A 300 25.17 -13.98 -13.18
C LEU A 300 25.03 -13.66 -14.68
N GLU A 301 25.90 -14.25 -15.50
CA GLU A 301 26.09 -13.93 -16.92
C GLU A 301 24.85 -14.20 -17.79
N HIS A 302 23.95 -15.09 -17.35
CA HIS A 302 22.81 -15.58 -18.15
C HIS A 302 21.43 -15.10 -17.66
N VAL A 303 21.39 -14.11 -16.76
CA VAL A 303 20.16 -13.68 -16.06
C VAL A 303 19.63 -12.34 -16.56
N GLU A 304 18.36 -12.32 -16.99
CA GLU A 304 17.62 -11.10 -17.32
C GLU A 304 16.56 -10.80 -16.26
N VAL A 305 16.60 -9.61 -15.67
CA VAL A 305 15.59 -9.15 -14.70
C VAL A 305 14.40 -8.56 -15.46
N ILE A 306 13.24 -9.19 -15.31
CA ILE A 306 11.98 -8.75 -15.93
C ILE A 306 11.16 -7.98 -14.90
N THR A 307 11.17 -6.65 -15.02
CA THR A 307 10.30 -5.77 -14.23
C THR A 307 8.84 -5.97 -14.63
N LEU A 308 7.99 -6.33 -13.69
CA LEU A 308 6.54 -6.43 -13.91
C LEU A 308 5.84 -5.12 -13.55
N ASN A 309 4.73 -4.81 -14.23
CA ASN A 309 3.90 -3.65 -13.91
C ASN A 309 3.00 -3.98 -12.70
N PRO A 310 2.71 -3.02 -11.80
CA PRO A 310 1.68 -3.19 -10.75
C PRO A 310 0.35 -3.65 -11.35
N GLY A 311 -0.38 -4.52 -10.66
CA GLY A 311 -1.64 -5.10 -11.13
C GLY A 311 -1.52 -6.05 -12.34
N SER A 312 -0.32 -6.26 -12.90
CA SER A 312 -0.14 -7.22 -14.00
C SER A 312 -0.13 -8.67 -13.51
N THR A 313 -0.63 -9.58 -14.35
CA THR A 313 -0.54 -11.03 -14.16
C THR A 313 0.28 -11.65 -15.28
N VAL A 314 1.32 -12.41 -14.93
CA VAL A 314 2.20 -13.07 -15.91
C VAL A 314 2.12 -14.58 -15.79
N TYR A 315 1.80 -15.25 -16.90
CA TYR A 315 1.73 -16.71 -17.01
C TYR A 315 2.88 -17.31 -17.82
N SER A 316 3.54 -16.53 -18.68
CA SER A 316 4.50 -17.04 -19.67
C SER A 316 5.52 -15.99 -20.06
N LEU A 317 6.66 -16.43 -20.57
CA LEU A 317 7.71 -15.57 -21.11
C LEU A 317 7.71 -15.54 -22.65
N PRO A 318 8.35 -14.53 -23.28
CA PRO A 318 8.69 -14.57 -24.70
C PRO A 318 9.56 -15.78 -25.04
N LYS A 319 9.60 -16.15 -26.32
CA LYS A 319 10.57 -17.15 -26.81
C LYS A 319 12.00 -16.63 -26.67
N GLY A 320 12.93 -17.53 -26.36
CA GLY A 320 14.32 -17.25 -25.97
C GLY A 320 14.56 -17.20 -24.46
N TYR A 321 13.51 -17.31 -23.64
CA TYR A 321 13.59 -17.15 -22.19
C TYR A 321 13.06 -18.37 -21.42
N VAL A 322 13.55 -18.56 -20.20
CA VAL A 322 13.04 -19.52 -19.21
C VAL A 322 13.15 -18.94 -17.80
N ALA A 323 12.16 -19.20 -16.94
CA ALA A 323 12.25 -18.90 -15.50
C ALA A 323 12.06 -20.16 -14.68
N LEU A 324 13.00 -20.40 -13.76
CA LEU A 324 12.84 -21.36 -12.67
C LEU A 324 12.28 -20.62 -11.45
N THR A 325 11.14 -21.07 -10.94
CA THR A 325 10.50 -20.47 -9.75
C THR A 325 10.26 -21.53 -8.68
N PHE A 326 10.51 -21.18 -7.42
CA PHE A 326 10.52 -22.10 -6.29
C PHE A 326 9.54 -21.60 -5.21
N ASP A 327 8.46 -22.35 -5.01
CA ASP A 327 7.43 -22.10 -4.01
C ASP A 327 7.70 -22.89 -2.72
N ASP A 328 6.87 -22.68 -1.69
CA ASP A 328 6.93 -23.26 -0.33
C ASP A 328 8.11 -22.84 0.57
N GLY A 329 9.10 -22.10 0.06
CA GLY A 329 10.30 -21.70 0.81
C GLY A 329 10.08 -20.63 1.90
N PRO A 330 11.15 -20.23 2.61
CA PRO A 330 12.44 -20.89 2.65
C PRO A 330 12.36 -22.20 3.48
N SER A 331 13.38 -23.04 3.39
CA SER A 331 13.46 -24.35 4.00
C SER A 331 14.91 -24.80 4.15
N ASP A 332 15.13 -25.97 4.76
CA ASP A 332 16.45 -26.64 4.81
C ASP A 332 17.09 -26.86 3.42
N TYR A 333 16.31 -26.76 2.33
CA TYR A 333 16.79 -26.92 0.95
C TYR A 333 17.15 -25.59 0.26
N THR A 334 16.70 -24.42 0.75
CA THR A 334 16.89 -23.13 0.06
C THR A 334 18.35 -22.91 -0.30
N LYS A 335 19.24 -23.05 0.69
CA LYS A 335 20.67 -22.80 0.50
C LYS A 335 21.26 -23.69 -0.60
N ALA A 336 20.95 -24.98 -0.61
CA ALA A 336 21.47 -25.92 -1.60
C ALA A 336 20.92 -25.66 -3.02
N ILE A 337 19.67 -25.22 -3.13
CA ILE A 337 19.07 -24.79 -4.42
C ILE A 337 19.77 -23.51 -4.92
N VAL A 338 19.97 -22.53 -4.05
CA VAL A 338 20.70 -21.28 -4.35
C VAL A 338 22.13 -21.59 -4.80
N ASP A 339 22.86 -22.44 -4.08
CA ASP A 339 24.23 -22.86 -4.41
C ASP A 339 24.31 -23.45 -5.83
N LEU A 340 23.43 -24.40 -6.17
CA LEU A 340 23.41 -25.05 -7.50
C LEU A 340 23.10 -24.09 -8.65
N LEU A 341 22.26 -23.07 -8.42
CA LEU A 341 21.99 -22.00 -9.38
C LEU A 341 23.24 -21.11 -9.57
N ARG A 342 23.88 -20.72 -8.46
CA ARG A 342 25.10 -19.89 -8.45
C ARG A 342 26.29 -20.58 -9.13
N GLU A 343 26.50 -21.87 -8.87
CA GLU A 343 27.53 -22.70 -9.52
C GLU A 343 27.44 -22.65 -11.05
N ARG A 344 26.24 -22.47 -11.59
CA ARG A 344 25.93 -22.47 -13.03
C ARG A 344 25.71 -21.08 -13.62
N GLY A 345 25.94 -20.01 -12.86
CA GLY A 345 25.80 -18.63 -13.33
C GLY A 345 24.37 -18.20 -13.66
N VAL A 346 23.37 -18.88 -13.08
CA VAL A 346 21.93 -18.62 -13.28
C VAL A 346 21.26 -18.18 -11.97
N ALA A 347 20.04 -17.67 -12.07
CA ALA A 347 19.21 -17.31 -10.93
C ALA A 347 17.78 -17.83 -11.08
N GLY A 348 17.08 -17.91 -9.94
CA GLY A 348 15.67 -18.27 -9.84
C GLY A 348 14.87 -17.21 -9.09
N THR A 349 13.54 -17.35 -9.12
CA THR A 349 12.62 -16.55 -8.29
C THR A 349 12.03 -17.42 -7.19
N PHE A 350 12.25 -17.07 -5.94
CA PHE A 350 11.79 -17.81 -4.76
C PHE A 350 10.56 -17.12 -4.18
N LEU A 351 9.44 -17.84 -4.10
CA LEU A 351 8.15 -17.35 -3.62
C LEU A 351 7.98 -17.90 -2.20
N PHE A 352 8.31 -17.08 -1.20
CA PHE A 352 8.40 -17.52 0.18
C PHE A 352 7.07 -17.41 0.92
N ILE A 353 6.77 -18.41 1.76
CA ILE A 353 5.68 -18.36 2.74
C ILE A 353 6.15 -17.51 3.93
N GLY A 354 5.39 -16.49 4.33
CA GLY A 354 5.79 -15.57 5.39
C GLY A 354 6.11 -16.23 6.73
N ARG A 355 5.36 -17.26 7.15
CA ARG A 355 5.67 -18.08 8.35
C ARG A 355 6.97 -18.88 8.23
N ASN A 356 7.39 -19.24 7.03
CA ASN A 356 8.65 -19.94 6.80
C ASN A 356 9.81 -18.93 6.82
N ALA A 357 9.63 -17.75 6.22
CA ALA A 357 10.63 -16.67 6.28
C ALA A 357 10.92 -16.22 7.72
N ASP A 358 9.93 -16.22 8.61
CA ASP A 358 10.13 -15.91 10.04
C ASP A 358 10.89 -17.01 10.82
N ARG A 359 11.01 -18.22 10.26
CA ARG A 359 11.73 -19.36 10.85
C ARG A 359 13.12 -19.53 10.26
N TYR A 360 13.21 -19.44 8.94
CA TYR A 360 14.40 -19.65 8.12
C TYR A 360 14.94 -18.30 7.63
N THR A 361 15.26 -17.44 8.60
CA THR A 361 15.65 -16.05 8.34
C THR A 361 17.00 -15.96 7.64
N VAL A 362 17.92 -16.87 7.96
CA VAL A 362 19.26 -16.97 7.34
C VAL A 362 19.12 -17.40 5.88
N GLU A 363 18.24 -18.34 5.57
CA GLU A 363 17.96 -18.83 4.23
C GLU A 363 17.27 -17.76 3.36
N ALA A 364 16.36 -16.99 3.94
CA ALA A 364 15.70 -15.86 3.27
C ALA A 364 16.71 -14.76 2.89
N ALA A 365 17.59 -14.37 3.84
CA ALA A 365 18.70 -13.45 3.58
C ALA A 365 19.63 -14.01 2.50
N TYR A 366 20.06 -15.26 2.65
CA TYR A 366 21.03 -15.89 1.74
C TYR A 366 20.56 -15.92 0.28
N ALA A 367 19.28 -16.23 0.04
CA ALA A 367 18.73 -16.23 -1.31
C ALA A 367 18.85 -14.85 -1.98
N ALA A 368 18.50 -13.78 -1.27
CA ALA A 368 18.61 -12.41 -1.77
C ALA A 368 20.07 -11.94 -1.91
N GLU A 369 20.93 -12.22 -0.92
CA GLU A 369 22.37 -11.90 -0.94
C GLU A 369 23.10 -12.57 -2.12
N GLN A 370 22.65 -13.76 -2.53
CA GLN A 370 23.16 -14.46 -3.72
C GLN A 370 22.52 -13.99 -5.04
N GLY A 371 21.69 -12.94 -5.03
CA GLY A 371 21.11 -12.35 -6.24
C GLY A 371 19.93 -13.13 -6.83
N MET A 372 19.27 -13.96 -6.04
CA MET A 372 17.98 -14.55 -6.42
C MET A 372 16.87 -13.51 -6.23
N ALA A 373 15.82 -13.57 -7.06
CA ALA A 373 14.63 -12.76 -6.81
C ALA A 373 13.79 -13.39 -5.71
N VAL A 374 13.29 -12.58 -4.78
CA VAL A 374 12.45 -13.02 -3.64
C VAL A 374 11.08 -12.39 -3.75
N GLY A 375 10.04 -13.22 -3.63
CA GLY A 375 8.63 -12.84 -3.69
C GLY A 375 7.80 -13.52 -2.59
N ASN A 376 6.49 -13.27 -2.62
CA ASN A 376 5.53 -13.64 -1.58
C ASN A 376 4.64 -14.81 -2.04
N HIS A 377 4.48 -15.83 -1.20
CA HIS A 377 3.58 -16.97 -1.37
C HIS A 377 2.55 -17.11 -0.24
N SER A 378 1.98 -15.98 0.17
CA SER A 378 1.11 -15.76 1.34
C SER A 378 1.80 -15.92 2.69
N TRP A 379 1.13 -15.51 3.77
CA TRP A 379 1.61 -15.70 5.14
C TRP A 379 1.70 -17.18 5.52
N ASP A 380 0.74 -18.00 5.09
CA ASP A 380 0.51 -19.33 5.68
C ASP A 380 0.03 -20.42 4.73
N HIS A 381 0.13 -20.19 3.42
CA HIS A 381 -0.29 -21.11 2.36
C HIS A 381 -1.76 -21.53 2.46
N SER A 382 -2.61 -20.71 3.09
CA SER A 382 -4.06 -20.92 3.04
C SER A 382 -4.62 -20.52 1.67
N ASN A 383 -5.72 -21.16 1.25
CA ASN A 383 -6.39 -20.77 0.00
C ASN A 383 -7.12 -19.43 0.20
N LEU A 384 -6.48 -18.34 -0.20
CA LEU A 384 -6.96 -16.97 0.00
C LEU A 384 -8.29 -16.68 -0.72
N THR A 385 -8.63 -17.40 -1.80
CA THR A 385 -9.95 -17.21 -2.47
C THR A 385 -11.13 -17.73 -1.64
N THR A 386 -10.88 -18.25 -0.43
CA THR A 386 -11.90 -18.68 0.55
C THR A 386 -12.00 -17.74 1.75
N LYS A 387 -11.36 -16.57 1.66
CA LYS A 387 -11.27 -15.55 2.72
C LYS A 387 -12.00 -14.28 2.31
N GLU A 388 -12.36 -13.48 3.30
CA GLU A 388 -12.87 -12.13 3.09
C GLU A 388 -11.73 -11.21 2.63
N MET A 389 -12.07 -10.13 1.93
CA MET A 389 -11.12 -9.17 1.34
C MET A 389 -10.04 -8.69 2.33
N ASP A 390 -10.46 -8.26 3.53
CA ASP A 390 -9.54 -7.76 4.56
C ASP A 390 -8.55 -8.85 5.03
N ASP A 391 -9.00 -10.10 5.15
CA ASP A 391 -8.15 -11.24 5.52
C ASP A 391 -7.10 -11.53 4.43
N ILE A 392 -7.47 -11.38 3.14
CA ILE A 392 -6.54 -11.55 2.01
C ILE A 392 -5.46 -10.46 2.09
N SER A 393 -5.85 -9.20 2.23
CA SER A 393 -4.93 -8.06 2.29
C SER A 393 -3.99 -8.15 3.50
N VAL A 394 -4.51 -8.48 4.69
CA VAL A 394 -3.68 -8.69 5.90
C VAL A 394 -2.71 -9.85 5.73
N ASN A 395 -3.13 -10.95 5.09
CA ASN A 395 -2.29 -12.12 4.87
C ASN A 395 -1.11 -11.82 3.92
N ILE A 396 -1.38 -11.15 2.79
CA ILE A 396 -0.34 -10.76 1.83
C ILE A 396 0.59 -9.70 2.43
N ALA A 397 0.04 -8.63 3.03
CA ALA A 397 0.84 -7.54 3.60
C ALA A 397 1.78 -8.02 4.73
N LYS A 398 1.29 -8.89 5.63
CA LYS A 398 2.11 -9.48 6.70
C LYS A 398 3.26 -10.34 6.16
N ALA A 399 3.02 -11.08 5.07
CA ALA A 399 4.08 -11.83 4.42
C ALA A 399 5.11 -10.89 3.77
N ASN A 400 4.69 -9.81 3.10
CA ASN A 400 5.61 -8.79 2.56
C ASN A 400 6.53 -8.20 3.65
N GLU A 401 5.94 -7.81 4.79
CA GLU A 401 6.70 -7.24 5.92
C GLU A 401 7.78 -8.21 6.42
N VAL A 402 7.40 -9.45 6.71
CA VAL A 402 8.30 -10.44 7.31
C VAL A 402 9.34 -10.94 6.31
N ILE A 403 8.95 -11.20 5.06
CA ILE A 403 9.89 -11.61 4.01
C ILE A 403 10.90 -10.48 3.77
N GLY A 404 10.43 -9.27 3.46
CA GLY A 404 11.31 -8.14 3.11
C GLY A 404 12.24 -7.72 4.25
N LYS A 405 11.79 -7.84 5.50
CA LYS A 405 12.63 -7.65 6.70
C LYS A 405 13.79 -8.65 6.78
N HIS A 406 13.55 -9.92 6.44
CA HIS A 406 14.55 -10.98 6.58
C HIS A 406 15.40 -11.17 5.31
N SER A 407 14.93 -10.73 4.13
CA SER A 407 15.68 -10.76 2.87
C SER A 407 16.36 -9.43 2.49
N ASP A 408 16.09 -8.33 3.21
CA ASP A 408 16.49 -6.95 2.86
C ASP A 408 16.08 -6.54 1.43
N THR A 409 14.89 -6.97 0.99
CA THR A 409 14.35 -6.68 -0.34
C THR A 409 12.94 -6.09 -0.29
N LEU A 410 12.60 -5.27 -1.29
CA LEU A 410 11.22 -4.87 -1.53
C LEU A 410 10.46 -6.06 -2.16
N VAL A 411 9.49 -6.60 -1.43
CA VAL A 411 8.70 -7.76 -1.87
C VAL A 411 7.52 -7.28 -2.70
N SER A 412 7.68 -7.28 -4.02
CA SER A 412 6.72 -6.78 -5.01
C SER A 412 6.08 -7.87 -5.87
N VAL A 413 6.63 -9.08 -5.90
CA VAL A 413 6.10 -10.22 -6.66
C VAL A 413 5.28 -11.12 -5.75
N PHE A 414 4.08 -11.51 -6.17
CA PHE A 414 3.18 -12.41 -5.44
C PHE A 414 2.77 -13.59 -6.31
N ARG A 415 2.72 -14.79 -5.72
CA ARG A 415 2.03 -15.94 -6.30
C ARG A 415 1.01 -16.47 -5.29
N PRO A 416 -0.26 -16.64 -5.67
CA PRO A 416 -1.25 -17.19 -4.74
C PRO A 416 -1.04 -18.70 -4.53
N PRO A 417 -1.20 -19.20 -3.29
CA PRO A 417 -1.22 -20.64 -3.00
C PRO A 417 -2.17 -21.40 -3.92
N TYR A 418 -1.74 -22.58 -4.36
CA TYR A 418 -2.47 -23.45 -5.31
C TYR A 418 -2.77 -22.82 -6.69
N GLY A 419 -2.27 -21.61 -6.97
CA GLY A 419 -2.66 -20.82 -8.15
C GLY A 419 -4.11 -20.34 -8.12
N ALA A 420 -4.76 -20.36 -6.95
CA ALA A 420 -6.16 -20.00 -6.81
C ALA A 420 -6.35 -18.48 -6.96
N LEU A 421 -7.14 -18.04 -7.96
CA LEU A 421 -7.38 -16.64 -8.28
C LEU A 421 -8.87 -16.30 -8.38
N ASN A 422 -9.28 -15.21 -7.74
CA ASN A 422 -10.60 -14.57 -7.84
C ASN A 422 -10.44 -13.04 -7.90
N ASP A 423 -11.54 -12.32 -8.15
CA ASP A 423 -11.53 -10.86 -8.29
C ASP A 423 -11.05 -10.16 -7.01
N ASP A 424 -11.49 -10.60 -5.83
CA ASP A 424 -11.10 -10.00 -4.54
C ASP A 424 -9.58 -10.07 -4.32
N MET A 425 -8.96 -11.23 -4.56
CA MET A 425 -7.51 -11.34 -4.43
C MET A 425 -6.74 -10.59 -5.52
N ALA A 426 -7.28 -10.48 -6.73
CA ALA A 426 -6.69 -9.62 -7.76
C ALA A 426 -6.67 -8.15 -7.33
N ILE A 427 -7.76 -7.66 -6.74
CA ILE A 427 -7.87 -6.30 -6.19
C ILE A 427 -6.92 -6.15 -4.99
N ALA A 428 -6.88 -7.09 -4.06
CA ALA A 428 -6.00 -7.03 -2.89
C ALA A 428 -4.51 -7.01 -3.28
N ALA A 429 -4.14 -7.79 -4.30
CA ALA A 429 -2.81 -7.77 -4.88
C ALA A 429 -2.50 -6.41 -5.52
N GLU A 430 -3.43 -5.82 -6.29
CA GLU A 430 -3.27 -4.51 -6.92
C GLU A 430 -3.14 -3.37 -5.88
N GLU A 431 -4.01 -3.33 -4.86
CA GLU A 431 -4.00 -2.35 -3.76
C GLU A 431 -2.70 -2.40 -2.94
N LEU A 432 -2.11 -3.59 -2.79
CA LEU A 432 -0.81 -3.78 -2.13
C LEU A 432 0.40 -3.57 -3.08
N GLY A 433 0.17 -3.17 -4.33
CA GLY A 433 1.22 -2.92 -5.33
C GLY A 433 1.90 -4.19 -5.87
N MET A 434 1.30 -5.36 -5.64
CA MET A 434 1.86 -6.65 -6.02
C MET A 434 1.70 -6.94 -7.52
N LYS A 435 2.66 -7.71 -8.02
CA LYS A 435 2.72 -8.22 -9.40
C LYS A 435 2.45 -9.72 -9.35
N MET A 436 1.37 -10.19 -9.99
CA MET A 436 0.96 -11.60 -9.91
C MET A 436 1.80 -12.46 -10.86
N LEU A 437 2.62 -13.35 -10.30
CA LEU A 437 3.46 -14.29 -11.03
C LEU A 437 2.84 -15.70 -10.97
N MET A 438 2.25 -16.11 -12.08
CA MET A 438 1.70 -17.45 -12.29
C MET A 438 2.75 -18.34 -12.99
N TRP A 439 2.31 -19.40 -13.67
CA TRP A 439 3.18 -20.29 -14.44
C TRP A 439 2.45 -20.88 -15.65
N ASN A 440 3.20 -21.40 -16.61
CA ASN A 440 2.70 -22.17 -17.76
C ASN A 440 3.43 -23.53 -17.93
N ARG A 441 4.29 -23.89 -16.98
CA ARG A 441 4.99 -25.18 -16.90
C ARG A 441 4.91 -25.70 -15.46
N ASP A 442 4.46 -26.92 -15.31
CA ASP A 442 4.30 -27.63 -14.04
C ASP A 442 4.88 -29.05 -14.22
N PRO A 443 6.09 -29.32 -13.70
CA PRO A 443 6.72 -30.64 -13.75
C PRO A 443 6.16 -31.60 -12.69
N LYS A 444 5.26 -31.14 -11.81
CA LYS A 444 4.67 -31.90 -10.69
C LYS A 444 5.70 -32.54 -9.77
N ASP A 445 6.77 -31.81 -9.48
CA ASP A 445 7.81 -32.20 -8.54
C ASP A 445 7.27 -32.52 -7.13
N TRP A 446 6.22 -31.83 -6.71
CA TRP A 446 5.45 -32.11 -5.49
C TRP A 446 4.73 -33.47 -5.45
N GLN A 447 4.57 -34.15 -6.60
CA GLN A 447 4.07 -35.53 -6.71
C GLN A 447 5.14 -36.54 -7.15
N ALA A 448 6.31 -36.08 -7.59
CA ALA A 448 7.31 -36.93 -8.24
C ALA A 448 7.91 -37.95 -7.26
N ALA A 449 7.90 -39.22 -7.66
CA ALA A 449 8.52 -40.30 -6.88
C ALA A 449 10.05 -40.28 -7.01
N SER A 450 10.62 -39.59 -8.00
CA SER A 450 12.05 -39.40 -8.18
C SER A 450 12.39 -38.19 -9.05
N SER A 451 13.61 -37.65 -8.90
CA SER A 451 14.15 -36.58 -9.76
C SER A 451 14.06 -36.88 -11.25
N LYS A 452 14.19 -38.16 -11.64
CA LYS A 452 14.09 -38.64 -13.03
C LYS A 452 12.74 -38.34 -13.69
N GLU A 453 11.66 -38.25 -12.92
CA GLU A 453 10.33 -37.90 -13.45
C GLU A 453 10.25 -36.41 -13.76
N ILE A 454 10.81 -35.57 -12.90
CA ILE A 454 10.94 -34.12 -13.08
C ILE A 454 11.81 -33.85 -14.32
N ILE A 455 13.01 -34.44 -14.41
CA ILE A 455 13.93 -34.26 -15.55
C ILE A 455 13.27 -34.73 -16.87
N ARG A 456 12.48 -35.81 -16.84
CA ARG A 456 11.73 -36.27 -18.03
C ARG A 456 10.75 -35.23 -18.52
N TYR A 457 10.06 -34.51 -17.62
CA TYR A 457 9.14 -33.43 -18.02
C TYR A 457 9.88 -32.40 -18.89
N PHE A 458 10.96 -31.82 -18.38
CA PHE A 458 11.76 -30.82 -19.11
C PHE A 458 12.19 -31.31 -20.50
N LYS A 459 12.66 -32.56 -20.61
CA LYS A 459 13.13 -33.15 -21.89
C LYS A 459 12.02 -33.56 -22.87
N THR A 460 10.74 -33.37 -22.53
CA THR A 460 9.58 -33.73 -23.39
C THR A 460 8.78 -32.54 -23.91
N ILE A 461 9.13 -31.32 -23.51
CA ILE A 461 8.40 -30.10 -23.85
C ILE A 461 9.33 -29.04 -24.44
N ASP A 462 8.76 -28.05 -25.12
CA ASP A 462 9.48 -26.82 -25.46
C ASP A 462 9.61 -25.94 -24.20
N ALA A 463 10.85 -25.81 -23.71
CA ALA A 463 11.21 -25.01 -22.55
C ALA A 463 11.15 -23.49 -22.81
N SER A 464 11.22 -23.07 -24.08
CA SER A 464 11.27 -21.66 -24.47
C SER A 464 9.94 -20.96 -24.18
N GLY A 465 9.98 -19.85 -23.46
CA GLY A 465 8.82 -19.13 -22.96
C GLY A 465 8.19 -19.74 -21.69
N GLY A 466 8.90 -20.66 -21.03
CA GLY A 466 8.43 -21.36 -19.84
C GLY A 466 8.69 -20.60 -18.54
N ILE A 467 7.65 -20.45 -17.71
CA ILE A 467 7.77 -20.18 -16.28
C ILE A 467 7.43 -21.50 -15.58
N TYR A 468 8.41 -22.09 -14.92
CA TYR A 468 8.31 -23.38 -14.25
C TYR A 468 8.02 -23.17 -12.77
N VAL A 469 6.85 -23.64 -12.31
CA VAL A 469 6.60 -23.82 -10.87
C VAL A 469 7.34 -25.07 -10.41
N MET A 470 8.07 -24.94 -9.32
CA MET A 470 8.72 -26.01 -8.57
C MET A 470 8.64 -25.64 -7.09
N HIS A 471 9.01 -26.55 -6.21
CA HIS A 471 8.88 -26.41 -4.76
C HIS A 471 10.20 -26.78 -4.09
N GLU A 472 10.48 -26.20 -2.93
CA GLU A 472 11.68 -26.57 -2.15
C GLU A 472 11.55 -27.98 -1.53
N LYS A 473 11.90 -29.01 -2.30
CA LYS A 473 11.83 -30.42 -1.90
C LYS A 473 13.06 -31.18 -2.36
N LYS A 474 13.39 -32.27 -1.65
CA LYS A 474 14.55 -33.14 -1.95
C LYS A 474 14.56 -33.67 -3.40
N ALA A 475 13.40 -34.06 -3.94
CA ALA A 475 13.31 -34.55 -5.32
C ALA A 475 13.67 -33.46 -6.35
N THR A 476 13.26 -32.21 -6.09
CA THR A 476 13.57 -31.03 -6.89
C THR A 476 15.05 -30.69 -6.81
N LEU A 477 15.62 -30.67 -5.61
CA LEU A 477 17.06 -30.50 -5.38
C LEU A 477 17.89 -31.56 -6.14
N ASP A 478 17.46 -32.82 -6.10
CA ASP A 478 18.11 -33.94 -6.80
C ASP A 478 17.94 -33.90 -8.33
N ALA A 479 16.98 -33.12 -8.85
CA ALA A 479 16.74 -32.94 -10.27
C ALA A 479 17.42 -31.68 -10.84
N LEU A 480 17.66 -30.68 -9.98
CA LEU A 480 18.04 -29.34 -10.38
C LEU A 480 19.34 -29.25 -11.22
N PRO A 481 20.41 -30.02 -10.93
CA PRO A 481 21.62 -30.01 -11.77
C PRO A 481 21.31 -30.37 -13.23
N ASP A 482 20.68 -31.53 -13.45
CA ASP A 482 20.30 -32.03 -14.78
C ASP A 482 19.29 -31.12 -15.50
N ILE A 483 18.47 -30.36 -14.75
CA ILE A 483 17.51 -29.39 -15.28
C ILE A 483 18.24 -28.14 -15.79
N ILE A 484 19.11 -27.53 -14.99
CA ILE A 484 19.81 -26.31 -15.38
C ILE A 484 20.76 -26.62 -16.55
N ASP A 485 21.50 -27.74 -16.48
CA ASP A 485 22.42 -28.15 -17.53
C ASP A 485 21.68 -28.36 -18.87
N TYR A 486 20.51 -29.02 -18.86
CA TYR A 486 19.65 -29.16 -20.04
C TYR A 486 19.13 -27.82 -20.58
N LEU A 487 18.76 -26.87 -19.72
CA LEU A 487 18.24 -25.56 -20.12
C LEU A 487 19.32 -24.66 -20.72
N LEU A 488 20.54 -24.73 -20.19
CA LEU A 488 21.71 -24.05 -20.77
C LEU A 488 22.05 -24.60 -22.17
N GLU A 489 21.94 -25.92 -22.37
CA GLU A 489 22.07 -26.54 -23.71
C GLU A 489 21.03 -26.05 -24.72
N GLN A 490 19.91 -25.45 -24.29
CA GLN A 490 18.88 -24.91 -25.19
C GLN A 490 19.12 -23.45 -25.63
N ASP A 491 20.23 -22.82 -25.24
CA ASP A 491 20.56 -21.41 -25.54
C ASP A 491 19.43 -20.44 -25.08
N LEU A 492 18.90 -20.68 -23.88
CA LEU A 492 17.83 -19.89 -23.27
C LEU A 492 18.39 -18.94 -22.21
N LYS A 493 17.91 -17.69 -22.21
CA LYS A 493 18.17 -16.74 -21.14
C LYS A 493 17.34 -17.08 -19.91
N PHE A 494 17.98 -17.10 -18.74
CA PHE A 494 17.27 -17.26 -17.48
C PHE A 494 16.63 -15.92 -17.09
N ALA A 495 15.40 -15.97 -16.59
CA ALA A 495 14.63 -14.80 -16.21
C ALA A 495 14.22 -14.85 -14.74
N VAL A 496 14.32 -13.69 -14.07
CA VAL A 496 13.82 -13.46 -12.71
C VAL A 496 12.93 -12.22 -12.67
N PHE A 497 12.03 -12.12 -11.70
CA PHE A 497 10.97 -11.10 -11.69
C PHE A 497 11.15 -10.09 -10.55
N GLN A 498 10.85 -8.81 -10.82
CA GLN A 498 10.86 -7.73 -9.82
C GLN A 498 9.65 -6.81 -9.92
#